data_AF-A0A937R2Q6-F1
#
_entry.id   AF-A0A937R2Q6-F1
#
_cell.length_a   1.000
_cell.length_b   1.000
_cell.length_c   1.000
_cell.angle_alpha   90.00
_cell.angle_beta   90.00
_cell.angle_gamma   90.00
#
_symmetry.space_group_name_H-M   'P 1'
#
loop_
_entity.id
_entity.type
_entity.pdbx_description
1 polymer ?
#
loop_
_entity_poly.entity_id
_entity_poly.type
_entity_poly.pdbx_seq_one_letter_code
_entity_poly.pdbx_strand_id
1 'polypeptide(L)'
;MAGLRVALLLGAVLAWARSGAAEWPQFHGPRRDNMSTETGLLEQWPEGGPTRLWTAKGIGHGFASVAIAHGLIFTTGNVGKNTVITALDLHGKPAWTFANGPAWTREHPGSRSTPTLDGGHLYHKSPLGHLVCLEAKTGRKVWGVDTAERFGARQLKWAFGESPLIDGDRVIVCPGGEEAGIVALDKRTGKTVWVCAETRHKAGYGSAILVEHGGLRQIVVATAQSLVGVRAADGKLLWQIKHKTPYDENIMMPLFHEGHVLFSTGHRVGAVRLKLNVQGQACAVDVVWRNPDLDNHHGGLILHGGHLYTYSHGKYKWGFTCAEWESGKTTFRVRTPTKGALTYADGRIYALDERRGMRLLRPNTAKLDVVSEFEIPRGGKGPTWAHPVVCGGRLYIRHSDFLYAYDIAAR
;
A
#
# COMPACT_ATOMS: atom_id res chain seq x y z
N MET A 1 57.13 7.48 -37.70
CA MET A 1 56.66 7.99 -36.39
C MET A 1 55.58 9.03 -36.62
N ALA A 2 54.31 8.65 -36.52
CA ALA A 2 53.18 9.58 -36.55
C ALA A 2 52.14 9.04 -35.55
N GLY A 3 52.06 9.68 -34.38
CA GLY A 3 51.17 9.29 -33.31
C GLY A 3 49.77 9.85 -33.52
N LEU A 4 48.78 8.96 -33.60
CA LEU A 4 47.37 9.31 -33.70
C LEU A 4 46.83 9.60 -32.28
N ARG A 5 46.50 10.87 -32.01
CA ARG A 5 45.84 11.29 -30.76
C ARG A 5 44.34 11.01 -30.88
N VAL A 6 43.84 10.06 -30.09
CA VAL A 6 42.40 9.84 -29.89
C VAL A 6 41.91 10.83 -28.83
N ALA A 7 41.04 11.77 -29.23
CA ALA A 7 40.35 12.65 -28.30
C ALA A 7 39.09 11.95 -27.77
N LEU A 8 39.07 11.64 -26.46
CA LEU A 8 37.85 11.20 -25.77
C LEU A 8 36.95 12.43 -25.53
N LEU A 9 35.82 12.47 -26.23
CA LEU A 9 34.70 13.35 -25.91
C LEU A 9 33.91 12.72 -24.75
N LEU A 10 34.13 13.22 -23.54
CA LEU A 10 33.25 12.97 -22.39
C LEU A 10 31.91 13.68 -22.64
N GLY A 11 30.91 12.92 -23.10
CA GLY A 11 29.53 13.38 -23.15
C GLY A 11 28.98 13.52 -21.73
N ALA A 12 28.80 14.76 -21.28
CA ALA A 12 28.09 15.06 -20.05
C ALA A 12 26.61 14.68 -20.20
N VAL A 13 26.19 13.60 -19.53
CA VAL A 13 24.78 13.25 -19.39
C VAL A 13 24.16 14.26 -18.41
N LEU A 14 23.54 15.30 -18.95
CA LEU A 14 22.68 16.20 -18.19
C LEU A 14 21.48 15.41 -17.67
N ALA A 15 21.55 14.98 -16.41
CA ALA A 15 20.39 14.50 -15.68
C ALA A 15 19.40 15.65 -15.54
N TRP A 16 18.29 15.58 -16.29
CA TRP A 16 17.15 16.46 -16.06
C TRP A 16 16.57 16.12 -14.69
N ALA A 17 16.87 16.95 -13.69
CA ALA A 17 16.11 16.96 -12.45
C ALA A 17 14.66 17.30 -12.83
N ARG A 18 13.75 16.33 -12.70
CA ARG A 18 12.32 16.62 -12.73
C ARG A 18 12.04 17.57 -11.56
N SER A 19 11.87 18.86 -11.86
CA SER A 19 11.39 19.88 -10.92
C SER A 19 9.89 19.71 -10.61
N GLY A 20 9.43 18.47 -10.48
CA GLY A 20 8.09 18.17 -10.02
C GLY A 20 8.07 18.18 -8.49
N ALA A 21 6.97 18.64 -7.90
CA ALA A 21 6.73 18.39 -6.48
C ALA A 21 6.79 16.88 -6.22
N ALA A 22 7.33 16.46 -5.07
CA ALA A 22 7.34 15.04 -4.71
C ALA A 22 5.91 14.48 -4.65
N GLU A 23 5.71 13.28 -5.20
CA GLU A 23 4.39 12.65 -5.30
C GLU A 23 4.38 11.24 -4.67
N TRP A 24 3.26 10.93 -4.04
CA TRP A 24 2.90 9.64 -3.47
C TRP A 24 1.43 9.34 -3.86
N PRO A 25 1.13 9.11 -5.15
CA PRO A 25 -0.23 9.25 -5.68
C PRO A 25 -1.19 8.13 -5.24
N GLN A 26 -0.73 7.10 -4.56
CA GLN A 26 -1.53 5.93 -4.22
C GLN A 26 -1.01 5.20 -2.98
N PHE A 27 -1.78 4.23 -2.48
CA PHE A 27 -1.35 3.37 -1.38
C PHE A 27 0.00 2.70 -1.69
N HIS A 28 0.93 2.77 -0.74
CA HIS A 28 2.33 2.30 -0.90
C HIS A 28 3.11 2.99 -2.04
N GLY A 29 2.71 4.19 -2.45
CA GLY A 29 3.50 5.06 -3.31
C GLY A 29 3.40 4.73 -4.80
N PRO A 30 4.16 5.45 -5.66
CA PRO A 30 4.01 5.37 -7.11
C PRO A 30 4.23 3.96 -7.67
N ARG A 31 5.03 3.13 -7.00
CA ARG A 31 5.33 1.75 -7.40
C ARG A 31 4.59 0.68 -6.59
N ARG A 32 3.75 1.06 -5.62
CA ARG A 32 3.06 0.13 -4.70
C ARG A 32 4.00 -0.78 -3.89
N ASP A 33 5.25 -0.36 -3.70
CA ASP A 33 6.29 -1.10 -2.95
C ASP A 33 6.52 -0.55 -1.53
N ASN A 34 5.90 0.59 -1.22
CA ASN A 34 6.03 1.31 0.05
C ASN A 34 7.46 1.80 0.30
N MET A 35 8.16 2.15 -0.79
CA MET A 35 9.52 2.68 -0.77
C MET A 35 9.55 4.06 -1.43
N SER A 36 9.85 5.09 -0.64
CA SER A 36 10.20 6.41 -1.15
C SER A 36 11.59 6.38 -1.79
N THR A 37 11.72 7.14 -2.87
CA THR A 37 13.00 7.33 -3.59
C THR A 37 13.75 8.58 -3.15
N GLU A 38 13.21 9.31 -2.17
CA GLU A 38 13.86 10.50 -1.64
C GLU A 38 15.16 10.18 -0.91
N THR A 39 16.08 11.13 -1.00
CA THR A 39 17.41 11.11 -0.42
C THR A 39 17.65 12.43 0.31
N GLY A 40 18.66 12.48 1.19
CA GLY A 40 18.94 13.66 2.00
C GLY A 40 17.94 13.80 3.14
N LEU A 41 17.55 12.69 3.74
CA LEU A 41 16.68 12.62 4.90
C LEU A 41 17.52 12.45 6.17
N LEU A 42 16.94 12.81 7.32
CA LEU A 42 17.60 12.66 8.61
C LEU A 42 17.96 11.19 8.89
N GLU A 43 19.25 10.93 9.08
CA GLU A 43 19.76 9.61 9.43
C GLU A 43 19.40 9.16 10.84
N GLN A 44 19.14 10.13 11.72
CA GLN A 44 18.74 10.00 13.13
C GLN A 44 17.89 11.21 13.51
N TRP A 45 16.83 11.00 14.29
CA TRP A 45 16.01 12.09 14.82
C TRP A 45 16.55 12.63 16.17
N PRO A 46 16.29 13.90 16.50
CA PRO A 46 16.50 14.44 17.84
C PRO A 46 15.70 13.70 18.92
N GLU A 47 16.06 13.91 20.18
CA GLU A 47 15.25 13.47 21.31
C GLU A 47 13.82 14.05 21.22
N GLY A 48 12.80 13.20 21.36
CA GLY A 48 11.40 13.57 21.16
C GLY A 48 10.92 13.53 19.70
N GLY A 49 11.81 13.24 18.75
CA GLY A 49 11.49 13.04 17.34
C GLY A 49 11.79 14.23 16.44
N PRO A 50 11.49 14.11 15.13
CA PRO A 50 11.68 15.19 14.16
C PRO A 50 10.75 16.39 14.45
N THR A 51 11.07 17.55 13.89
CA THR A 51 10.25 18.76 14.09
C THR A 51 8.86 18.57 13.49
N ARG A 52 7.82 18.66 14.31
CA ARG A 52 6.43 18.62 13.82
C ARG A 52 6.09 19.95 13.15
N LEU A 53 5.79 19.89 11.86
CA LEU A 53 5.41 21.06 11.05
C LEU A 53 3.97 21.49 11.34
N TRP A 54 3.05 20.54 11.36
CA TRP A 54 1.64 20.80 11.60
C TRP A 54 0.88 19.52 12.00
N THR A 55 -0.33 19.73 12.50
CA THR A 55 -1.32 18.69 12.77
C THR A 55 -2.64 19.08 12.13
N ALA A 56 -3.15 18.24 11.23
CA ALA A 56 -4.52 18.34 10.75
C ALA A 56 -5.45 17.49 11.64
N LYS A 57 -6.69 17.97 11.84
CA LYS A 57 -7.74 17.28 12.60
C LYS A 57 -9.09 17.40 11.88
N GLY A 58 -10.07 16.55 12.23
CA GLY A 58 -11.38 16.54 11.59
C GLY A 58 -11.42 15.81 10.25
N ILE A 59 -10.42 14.99 9.94
CA ILE A 59 -10.35 14.17 8.71
C ILE A 59 -11.09 12.82 8.85
N GLY A 60 -11.73 12.61 9.99
CA GLY A 60 -12.57 11.46 10.29
C GLY A 60 -11.79 10.25 10.83
N HIS A 61 -12.48 9.44 11.63
CA HIS A 61 -11.93 8.20 12.17
C HIS A 61 -11.70 7.16 11.06
N GLY A 62 -10.46 6.67 10.93
CA GLY A 62 -10.11 5.66 9.94
C GLY A 62 -8.65 5.27 9.99
N PHE A 63 -8.28 4.40 9.06
CA PHE A 63 -6.98 3.72 8.96
C PHE A 63 -6.35 3.87 7.57
N ALA A 64 -6.98 4.59 6.64
CA ALA A 64 -6.36 4.89 5.35
C ALA A 64 -5.07 5.72 5.55
N SER A 65 -4.06 5.49 4.74
CA SER A 65 -2.87 6.34 4.68
C SER A 65 -3.20 7.66 3.99
N VAL A 66 -2.16 8.36 3.51
CA VAL A 66 -2.31 9.53 2.66
C VAL A 66 -1.81 9.22 1.25
N ALA A 67 -2.46 9.82 0.27
CA ALA A 67 -1.91 9.98 -1.07
C ALA A 67 -1.59 11.46 -1.29
N ILE A 68 -0.51 11.77 -2.02
CA ILE A 68 0.00 13.12 -2.23
C ILE A 68 0.26 13.29 -3.72
N ALA A 69 -0.40 14.23 -4.37
CA ALA A 69 -0.10 14.61 -5.74
C ALA A 69 -0.69 16.00 -6.02
N HIS A 70 -0.17 16.68 -7.04
CA HIS A 70 -0.68 17.99 -7.47
C HIS A 70 -0.78 19.05 -6.35
N GLY A 71 0.13 19.00 -5.36
CA GLY A 71 0.16 19.93 -4.24
C GLY A 71 -0.96 19.74 -3.20
N LEU A 72 -1.63 18.58 -3.20
CA LEU A 72 -2.68 18.23 -2.25
C LEU A 72 -2.38 16.88 -1.58
N ILE A 73 -2.94 16.71 -0.39
CA ILE A 73 -2.88 15.49 0.42
C ILE A 73 -4.30 14.92 0.55
N PHE A 74 -4.48 13.65 0.25
CA PHE A 74 -5.78 12.99 0.21
C PHE A 74 -5.84 11.83 1.21
N THR A 75 -6.92 11.75 1.96
CA THR A 75 -7.18 10.63 2.88
C THR A 75 -8.68 10.42 3.06
N THR A 76 -9.07 9.35 3.76
CA THR A 76 -10.49 9.02 3.98
C THR A 76 -10.79 8.59 5.41
N GLY A 77 -11.91 9.03 5.98
CA GLY A 77 -12.30 8.69 7.34
C GLY A 77 -13.80 8.85 7.57
N ASN A 78 -14.29 8.30 8.68
CA ASN A 78 -15.67 8.48 9.09
C ASN A 78 -15.86 9.88 9.71
N VAL A 79 -16.73 10.69 9.12
CA VAL A 79 -17.20 11.97 9.67
C VAL A 79 -18.71 11.88 9.84
N GLY A 80 -19.17 11.89 11.09
CA GLY A 80 -20.57 11.61 11.43
C GLY A 80 -21.00 10.22 10.94
N LYS A 81 -22.05 10.17 10.11
CA LYS A 81 -22.61 8.92 9.55
C LYS A 81 -22.03 8.54 8.19
N ASN A 82 -21.05 9.29 7.67
CA ASN A 82 -20.54 9.16 6.31
C ASN A 82 -19.07 8.75 6.28
N THR A 83 -18.69 7.98 5.26
CA THR A 83 -17.30 7.88 4.81
C THR A 83 -16.97 9.14 4.02
N VAL A 84 -15.96 9.90 4.43
CA VAL A 84 -15.58 11.17 3.80
C VAL A 84 -14.17 11.09 3.24
N ILE A 85 -14.01 11.50 1.98
CA ILE A 85 -12.73 11.80 1.34
C ILE A 85 -12.38 13.25 1.68
N THR A 86 -11.18 13.49 2.18
CA THR A 86 -10.68 14.82 2.53
C THR A 86 -9.44 15.12 1.71
N ALA A 87 -9.43 16.27 1.04
CA ALA A 87 -8.23 16.87 0.47
C ALA A 87 -7.74 18.00 1.38
N LEU A 88 -6.44 18.02 1.66
CA LEU A 88 -5.75 19.06 2.41
C LEU A 88 -4.71 19.73 1.50
N ASP A 89 -4.42 21.00 1.75
CA ASP A 89 -3.20 21.61 1.24
C ASP A 89 -1.94 21.04 1.92
N LEU A 90 -0.76 21.40 1.42
CA LEU A 90 0.52 20.97 2.00
C LEU A 90 0.80 21.55 3.40
N HIS A 91 -0.05 22.43 3.93
CA HIS A 91 0.01 22.97 5.28
C HIS A 91 -1.02 22.32 6.21
N GLY A 92 -1.69 21.26 5.75
CA GLY A 92 -2.66 20.48 6.53
C GLY A 92 -4.03 21.14 6.67
N LYS A 93 -4.34 22.18 5.89
CA LYS A 93 -5.66 22.84 5.91
C LYS A 93 -6.60 22.18 4.90
N PRO A 94 -7.89 21.97 5.24
CA PRO A 94 -8.85 21.43 4.31
C PRO A 94 -9.00 22.28 3.05
N ALA A 95 -8.81 21.66 1.88
CA ALA A 95 -9.10 22.25 0.59
C ALA A 95 -10.53 21.92 0.14
N TRP A 96 -10.94 20.65 0.25
CA TRP A 96 -12.30 20.19 -0.02
C TRP A 96 -12.58 18.85 0.67
N THR A 97 -13.87 18.52 0.83
CA THR A 97 -14.32 17.20 1.29
C THR A 97 -15.44 16.63 0.40
N PHE A 98 -15.57 15.31 0.37
CA PHE A 98 -16.63 14.62 -0.37
C PHE A 98 -17.14 13.40 0.42
N ALA A 99 -18.46 13.31 0.63
CA ALA A 99 -19.08 12.17 1.30
C ALA A 99 -19.28 11.00 0.30
N ASN A 100 -18.53 9.91 0.45
CA ASN A 100 -18.63 8.70 -0.36
C ASN A 100 -19.49 7.62 0.33
N GLY A 101 -20.75 7.96 0.58
CA GLY A 101 -21.73 7.04 1.15
C GLY A 101 -21.58 6.82 2.67
N PRO A 102 -22.36 5.88 3.23
CA PRO A 102 -22.41 5.67 4.67
C PRO A 102 -21.08 5.19 5.28
N ALA A 103 -20.88 5.50 6.55
CA ALA A 103 -19.75 5.06 7.35
C ALA A 103 -19.85 3.57 7.71
N TRP A 104 -18.71 2.88 7.76
CA TRP A 104 -18.63 1.59 8.46
C TRP A 104 -18.47 1.82 9.96
N THR A 105 -19.44 1.36 10.75
CA THR A 105 -19.54 1.62 12.19
C THR A 105 -19.49 0.37 13.06
N ARG A 106 -19.34 -0.82 12.48
CA ARG A 106 -19.21 -2.09 13.22
C ARG A 106 -17.75 -2.31 13.66
N GLU A 107 -17.32 -3.56 13.83
CA GLU A 107 -15.96 -3.91 14.25
C GLU A 107 -14.88 -3.14 13.48
N HIS A 108 -13.94 -2.54 14.23
CA HIS A 108 -12.89 -1.66 13.72
C HIS A 108 -13.45 -0.56 12.79
N PRO A 109 -14.27 0.38 13.31
CA PRO A 109 -14.95 1.37 12.47
C PRO A 109 -13.97 2.28 11.72
N GLY A 110 -14.37 2.81 10.57
CA GLY A 110 -13.55 3.73 9.76
C GLY A 110 -13.11 3.16 8.41
N SER A 111 -12.74 4.07 7.50
CA SER A 111 -12.23 3.70 6.18
C SER A 111 -10.77 3.27 6.23
N ARG A 112 -10.42 2.25 5.45
CA ARG A 112 -9.06 1.71 5.29
C ARG A 112 -8.48 2.03 3.90
N SER A 113 -9.34 2.38 2.94
CA SER A 113 -8.97 2.63 1.54
C SER A 113 -8.30 3.99 1.38
N THR A 114 -7.08 4.00 0.87
CA THR A 114 -6.36 5.23 0.51
C THR A 114 -6.76 5.61 -0.91
N PRO A 115 -7.08 6.89 -1.18
CA PRO A 115 -7.38 7.32 -2.55
C PRO A 115 -6.22 7.06 -3.51
N THR A 116 -6.53 6.73 -4.75
CA THR A 116 -5.56 6.58 -5.84
C THR A 116 -5.74 7.73 -6.81
N LEU A 117 -4.64 8.39 -7.18
CA LEU A 117 -4.62 9.50 -8.12
C LEU A 117 -3.99 9.07 -9.45
N ASP A 118 -4.60 9.51 -10.53
CA ASP A 118 -4.08 9.34 -11.89
C ASP A 118 -4.53 10.51 -12.78
N GLY A 119 -3.55 11.25 -13.30
CA GLY A 119 -3.80 12.54 -13.94
C GLY A 119 -4.62 13.46 -13.05
N GLY A 120 -5.62 14.15 -13.60
CA GLY A 120 -6.49 15.06 -12.83
C GLY A 120 -7.56 14.41 -11.96
N HIS A 121 -7.55 13.08 -11.78
CA HIS A 121 -8.64 12.33 -11.15
C HIS A 121 -8.20 11.58 -9.88
N LEU A 122 -9.16 11.42 -8.97
CA LEU A 122 -9.05 10.64 -7.74
C LEU A 122 -10.08 9.52 -7.75
N TYR A 123 -9.64 8.32 -7.39
CA TYR A 123 -10.45 7.11 -7.30
C TYR A 123 -10.46 6.59 -5.87
N HIS A 124 -11.63 6.25 -5.34
CA HIS A 124 -11.76 5.71 -3.99
C HIS A 124 -12.94 4.76 -3.87
N LYS A 125 -12.73 3.62 -3.19
CA LYS A 125 -13.77 2.64 -2.86
C LYS A 125 -14.11 2.74 -1.37
N SER A 126 -15.37 3.02 -1.05
CA SER A 126 -15.82 3.09 0.34
C SER A 126 -15.80 1.71 1.02
N PRO A 127 -15.83 1.67 2.36
CA PRO A 127 -16.02 0.44 3.13
C PRO A 127 -17.25 -0.39 2.73
N LEU A 128 -18.26 0.23 2.10
CA LEU A 128 -19.48 -0.43 1.64
C LEU A 128 -19.47 -0.78 0.15
N GLY A 129 -18.39 -0.51 -0.57
CA GLY A 129 -18.25 -0.89 -1.98
C GLY A 129 -18.58 0.21 -3.00
N HIS A 130 -18.85 1.45 -2.54
CA HIS A 130 -19.10 2.57 -3.44
C HIS A 130 -17.77 3.07 -4.02
N LEU A 131 -17.54 2.82 -5.30
CA LEU A 131 -16.39 3.34 -6.04
C LEU A 131 -16.78 4.68 -6.69
N VAL A 132 -15.98 5.71 -6.48
CA VAL A 132 -16.17 7.03 -7.10
C VAL A 132 -14.91 7.47 -7.83
N CYS A 133 -15.13 8.27 -8.87
CA CYS A 133 -14.11 9.09 -9.50
C CYS A 133 -14.48 10.56 -9.31
N LEU A 134 -13.53 11.34 -8.80
CA LEU A 134 -13.64 12.77 -8.56
C LEU A 134 -12.55 13.52 -9.33
N GLU A 135 -12.78 14.77 -9.67
CA GLU A 135 -11.69 15.69 -10.02
C GLU A 135 -10.83 15.93 -8.78
N ALA A 136 -9.53 15.63 -8.87
CA ALA A 136 -8.62 15.69 -7.72
C ALA A 136 -8.49 17.10 -7.14
N LYS A 137 -8.55 18.14 -7.99
CA LYS A 137 -8.38 19.54 -7.55
C LYS A 137 -9.61 20.11 -6.82
N THR A 138 -10.81 19.69 -7.20
CA THR A 138 -12.07 20.33 -6.78
C THR A 138 -12.96 19.43 -5.92
N GLY A 139 -12.74 18.11 -5.94
CA GLY A 139 -13.63 17.13 -5.33
C GLY A 139 -14.93 16.90 -6.09
N ARG A 140 -15.10 17.51 -7.27
CA ARG A 140 -16.30 17.38 -8.08
C ARG A 140 -16.44 15.94 -8.58
N LYS A 141 -17.60 15.34 -8.37
CA LYS A 141 -17.89 13.98 -8.85
C LYS A 141 -17.90 13.93 -10.38
N VAL A 142 -17.15 12.98 -10.93
CA VAL A 142 -17.16 12.63 -12.36
C VAL A 142 -18.11 11.45 -12.58
N TRP A 143 -17.93 10.36 -11.83
CA TRP A 143 -18.84 9.21 -11.84
C TRP A 143 -18.81 8.46 -10.50
N GLY A 144 -19.78 7.55 -10.31
CA GLY A 144 -19.79 6.63 -9.17
C GLY A 144 -20.58 5.37 -9.47
N VAL A 145 -20.18 4.26 -8.87
CA VAL A 145 -20.82 2.94 -8.98
C VAL A 145 -20.78 2.24 -7.63
N ASP A 146 -21.90 1.63 -7.24
CA ASP A 146 -21.87 0.63 -6.18
C ASP A 146 -21.35 -0.69 -6.78
N THR A 147 -20.10 -1.02 -6.45
CA THR A 147 -19.48 -2.25 -6.95
C THR A 147 -19.97 -3.49 -6.19
N ALA A 148 -20.46 -3.32 -4.96
CA ALA A 148 -20.98 -4.43 -4.19
C ALA A 148 -22.34 -4.86 -4.73
N GLU A 149 -23.23 -3.89 -4.98
CA GLU A 149 -24.54 -4.14 -5.62
C GLU A 149 -24.35 -4.70 -7.03
N ARG A 150 -23.56 -4.01 -7.89
CA ARG A 150 -23.43 -4.37 -9.31
C ARG A 150 -22.93 -5.80 -9.54
N PHE A 151 -22.06 -6.31 -8.67
CA PHE A 151 -21.40 -7.61 -8.88
C PHE A 151 -21.82 -8.68 -7.85
N GLY A 152 -22.86 -8.42 -7.07
CA GLY A 152 -23.38 -9.35 -6.07
C GLY A 152 -22.39 -9.66 -4.94
N ALA A 153 -21.64 -8.65 -4.48
CA ALA A 153 -20.69 -8.82 -3.38
C ALA A 153 -21.39 -8.81 -2.03
N ARG A 154 -20.95 -9.71 -1.15
CA ARG A 154 -21.39 -9.74 0.25
C ARG A 154 -20.46 -8.90 1.09
N GLN A 155 -21.05 -8.16 2.03
CA GLN A 155 -20.25 -7.32 2.92
C GLN A 155 -19.29 -8.15 3.78
N LEU A 156 -18.04 -7.70 3.88
CA LEU A 156 -17.00 -8.37 4.66
C LEU A 156 -17.16 -8.11 6.16
N LYS A 157 -16.57 -8.99 6.99
CA LYS A 157 -16.64 -8.87 8.45
C LYS A 157 -16.08 -7.53 8.95
N TRP A 158 -15.03 -7.01 8.31
CA TRP A 158 -14.40 -5.72 8.64
C TRP A 158 -14.46 -4.71 7.48
N ALA A 159 -15.49 -4.83 6.63
CA ALA A 159 -15.69 -4.00 5.42
C ALA A 159 -14.58 -4.12 4.36
N PHE A 160 -14.85 -3.57 3.16
CA PHE A 160 -13.83 -3.48 2.11
C PHE A 160 -12.70 -2.53 2.50
N GLY A 161 -11.46 -2.92 2.21
CA GLY A 161 -10.26 -2.15 2.56
C GLY A 161 -9.32 -1.82 1.40
N GLU A 162 -9.57 -2.34 0.20
CA GLU A 162 -8.66 -2.15 -0.94
C GLU A 162 -8.56 -0.69 -1.37
N SER A 163 -7.38 -0.30 -1.85
CA SER A 163 -7.14 0.95 -2.57
C SER A 163 -7.11 0.65 -4.07
N PRO A 164 -8.02 1.22 -4.89
CA PRO A 164 -8.15 0.88 -6.31
C PRO A 164 -6.83 0.99 -7.07
N LEU A 165 -6.58 0.08 -8.01
CA LEU A 165 -5.39 0.12 -8.87
C LEU A 165 -5.76 0.76 -10.22
N ILE A 166 -4.91 1.63 -10.75
CA ILE A 166 -5.05 2.17 -12.11
C ILE A 166 -4.08 1.43 -13.04
N ASP A 167 -4.60 0.97 -14.17
CA ASP A 167 -3.85 0.36 -15.27
C ASP A 167 -4.29 0.97 -16.60
N GLY A 168 -3.51 1.91 -17.13
CA GLY A 168 -3.84 2.62 -18.36
C GLY A 168 -5.18 3.32 -18.24
N ASP A 169 -6.15 2.91 -19.06
CA ASP A 169 -7.52 3.46 -19.06
C ASP A 169 -8.49 2.72 -18.12
N ARG A 170 -7.98 1.87 -17.24
CA ARG A 170 -8.79 0.99 -16.38
C ARG A 170 -8.56 1.29 -14.92
N VAL A 171 -9.64 1.19 -14.14
CA VAL A 171 -9.60 1.07 -12.69
C VAL A 171 -9.93 -0.37 -12.31
N ILE A 172 -9.02 -0.99 -11.58
CA ILE A 172 -9.09 -2.37 -11.12
C ILE A 172 -9.52 -2.37 -9.65
N VAL A 173 -10.58 -3.14 -9.37
CA VAL A 173 -11.12 -3.34 -8.02
C VAL A 173 -11.54 -4.80 -7.83
N CYS A 174 -11.63 -5.21 -6.57
CA CYS A 174 -12.04 -6.54 -6.15
C CYS A 174 -13.36 -6.46 -5.38
N PRO A 175 -14.52 -6.48 -6.06
CA PRO A 175 -15.82 -6.53 -5.39
C PRO A 175 -15.96 -7.79 -4.55
N GLY A 176 -15.48 -8.94 -5.06
CA GLY A 176 -15.60 -10.21 -4.34
C GLY A 176 -17.03 -10.76 -4.32
N GLY A 177 -17.74 -10.61 -5.43
CA GLY A 177 -19.13 -11.04 -5.56
C GLY A 177 -19.32 -12.28 -6.41
N GLU A 178 -20.54 -12.79 -6.41
CA GLU A 178 -20.91 -14.03 -7.11
C GLU A 178 -20.78 -13.89 -8.63
N GLU A 179 -20.89 -12.66 -9.15
CA GLU A 179 -20.72 -12.36 -10.57
C GLU A 179 -19.25 -12.15 -10.94
N ALA A 180 -18.47 -11.51 -10.07
CA ALA A 180 -17.06 -11.22 -10.31
C ALA A 180 -16.26 -10.98 -9.01
N GLY A 181 -15.11 -11.65 -8.89
CA GLY A 181 -14.15 -11.37 -7.82
C GLY A 181 -13.30 -10.15 -8.07
N ILE A 182 -12.87 -9.97 -9.32
CA ILE A 182 -11.97 -8.92 -9.79
C ILE A 182 -12.54 -8.36 -11.09
N VAL A 183 -12.56 -7.04 -11.20
CA VAL A 183 -13.11 -6.35 -12.37
C VAL A 183 -12.19 -5.22 -12.81
N ALA A 184 -12.19 -4.96 -14.12
CA ALA A 184 -11.73 -3.69 -14.66
C ALA A 184 -12.92 -2.87 -15.11
N LEU A 185 -12.97 -1.62 -14.66
CA LEU A 185 -13.89 -0.62 -15.17
C LEU A 185 -13.12 0.42 -15.98
N ASP A 186 -13.76 1.01 -16.96
CA ASP A 186 -13.23 2.17 -17.67
C ASP A 186 -13.08 3.32 -16.68
N LYS A 187 -11.86 3.87 -16.56
CA LYS A 187 -11.56 4.88 -15.52
C LYS A 187 -12.28 6.21 -15.74
N ARG A 188 -12.75 6.49 -16.96
CA ARG A 188 -13.43 7.75 -17.32
C ARG A 188 -14.94 7.68 -17.08
N THR A 189 -15.52 6.48 -17.08
CA THR A 189 -16.99 6.29 -17.10
C THR A 189 -17.50 5.34 -16.02
N GLY A 190 -16.66 4.49 -15.44
CA GLY A 190 -17.07 3.44 -14.50
C GLY A 190 -17.83 2.28 -15.15
N LYS A 191 -17.85 2.19 -16.49
CA LYS A 191 -18.44 1.06 -17.23
C LYS A 191 -17.54 -0.16 -17.13
N THR A 192 -18.12 -1.35 -17.04
CA THR A 192 -17.36 -2.61 -17.00
C THR A 192 -16.63 -2.83 -18.31
N VAL A 193 -15.32 -3.10 -18.24
CA VAL A 193 -14.47 -3.47 -19.38
C VAL A 193 -14.30 -4.98 -19.43
N TRP A 194 -13.93 -5.58 -18.30
CA TRP A 194 -13.88 -7.03 -18.15
C TRP A 194 -14.14 -7.43 -16.71
N VAL A 195 -14.53 -8.70 -16.52
CA VAL A 195 -14.69 -9.35 -15.22
C VAL A 195 -13.91 -10.66 -15.22
N CYS A 196 -13.29 -11.02 -14.10
CA CYS A 196 -12.70 -12.34 -13.91
C CYS A 196 -13.72 -13.27 -13.25
N ALA A 197 -14.54 -13.92 -14.07
CA ALA A 197 -15.69 -14.73 -13.62
C ALA A 197 -15.29 -16.02 -12.89
N GLU A 198 -14.04 -16.48 -13.03
CA GLU A 198 -13.50 -17.66 -12.34
C GLU A 198 -13.16 -17.36 -10.87
N THR A 199 -13.06 -16.09 -10.48
CA THR A 199 -12.67 -15.67 -9.13
C THR A 199 -13.86 -15.35 -8.22
N ARG A 200 -14.89 -16.20 -8.14
CA ARG A 200 -16.16 -15.93 -7.40
C ARG A 200 -16.04 -16.02 -5.87
N HIS A 201 -14.87 -15.79 -5.33
CA HIS A 201 -14.63 -15.76 -3.89
C HIS A 201 -14.93 -14.37 -3.34
N LYS A 202 -15.25 -14.30 -2.04
CA LYS A 202 -15.25 -13.03 -1.32
C LYS A 202 -13.92 -12.31 -1.54
N ALA A 203 -13.97 -10.99 -1.56
CA ALA A 203 -12.77 -10.18 -1.63
C ALA A 203 -11.88 -10.48 -0.43
N GLY A 204 -10.57 -10.31 -0.61
CA GLY A 204 -9.69 -10.07 0.52
C GLY A 204 -9.89 -8.65 1.06
N TYR A 205 -8.91 -8.17 1.80
CA TYR A 205 -8.83 -6.79 2.26
C TYR A 205 -7.72 -6.00 1.56
N GLY A 206 -6.76 -6.71 0.96
CA GLY A 206 -5.59 -6.12 0.32
C GLY A 206 -5.86 -5.51 -1.05
N SER A 207 -4.94 -4.63 -1.45
CA SER A 207 -4.98 -3.99 -2.76
C SER A 207 -4.26 -4.84 -3.82
N ALA A 208 -4.67 -4.73 -5.07
CA ALA A 208 -3.97 -5.37 -6.19
C ALA A 208 -2.67 -4.64 -6.55
N ILE A 209 -1.74 -5.39 -7.15
CA ILE A 209 -0.58 -4.85 -7.88
C ILE A 209 -0.66 -5.21 -9.36
N LEU A 210 -0.06 -4.37 -10.20
CA LEU A 210 0.25 -4.72 -11.58
C LEU A 210 1.65 -5.33 -11.63
N VAL A 211 1.77 -6.51 -12.22
CA VAL A 211 3.03 -7.20 -12.45
C VAL A 211 3.27 -7.31 -13.95
N GLU A 212 4.45 -6.92 -14.39
CA GLU A 212 4.94 -7.13 -15.75
C GLU A 212 6.18 -8.03 -15.71
N HIS A 213 6.09 -9.19 -16.33
CA HIS A 213 7.20 -10.15 -16.38
C HIS A 213 7.10 -11.00 -17.65
N GLY A 214 8.22 -11.23 -18.34
CA GLY A 214 8.24 -12.04 -19.57
C GLY A 214 7.32 -11.53 -20.68
N GLY A 215 7.07 -10.22 -20.74
CA GLY A 215 6.14 -9.59 -21.70
C GLY A 215 4.65 -9.76 -21.35
N LEU A 216 4.32 -10.37 -20.22
CA LEU A 216 2.94 -10.54 -19.75
C LEU A 216 2.62 -9.57 -18.60
N ARG A 217 1.56 -8.78 -18.77
CA ARG A 217 0.99 -7.92 -17.73
C ARG A 217 -0.14 -8.66 -17.01
N GLN A 218 -0.06 -8.76 -15.70
CA GLN A 218 -1.04 -9.43 -14.86
C GLN A 218 -1.34 -8.64 -13.60
N ILE A 219 -2.62 -8.63 -13.20
CA ILE A 219 -3.09 -8.14 -11.92
C ILE A 219 -2.92 -9.26 -10.90
N VAL A 220 -2.21 -8.98 -9.82
CA VAL A 220 -2.01 -9.94 -8.72
C VAL A 220 -2.67 -9.41 -7.46
N VAL A 221 -3.56 -10.22 -6.87
CA VAL A 221 -4.32 -9.84 -5.68
C VAL A 221 -4.76 -11.07 -4.90
N ALA A 222 -4.99 -10.89 -3.60
CA ALA A 222 -5.57 -11.93 -2.75
C ALA A 222 -7.09 -11.75 -2.62
N THR A 223 -7.81 -12.84 -2.84
CA THR A 223 -9.20 -13.02 -2.43
C THR A 223 -9.25 -13.54 -0.99
N ALA A 224 -10.44 -13.77 -0.43
CA ALA A 224 -10.59 -14.39 0.89
C ALA A 224 -9.87 -15.73 1.05
N GLN A 225 -9.69 -16.50 -0.03
CA GLN A 225 -9.22 -17.90 0.05
C GLN A 225 -8.05 -18.24 -0.86
N SER A 226 -7.59 -17.30 -1.68
CA SER A 226 -6.59 -17.55 -2.72
C SER A 226 -5.78 -16.29 -3.05
N LEU A 227 -4.52 -16.48 -3.43
CA LEU A 227 -3.77 -15.50 -4.21
C LEU A 227 -3.95 -15.85 -5.70
N VAL A 228 -4.26 -14.86 -6.52
CA VAL A 228 -4.55 -15.06 -7.95
C VAL A 228 -3.77 -14.10 -8.81
N GLY A 229 -3.43 -14.55 -10.02
CA GLY A 229 -2.93 -13.73 -11.11
C GLY A 229 -3.92 -13.74 -12.26
N VAL A 230 -4.34 -12.56 -12.69
CA VAL A 230 -5.31 -12.35 -13.77
C VAL A 230 -4.67 -11.54 -14.88
N ARG A 231 -4.83 -11.93 -16.14
CA ARG A 231 -4.25 -11.19 -17.25
C ARG A 231 -4.88 -9.80 -17.33
N ALA A 232 -4.03 -8.77 -17.33
CA ALA A 232 -4.49 -7.39 -17.25
C ALA A 232 -5.30 -6.98 -18.49
N ALA A 233 -5.00 -7.56 -19.64
CA ALA A 233 -5.61 -7.22 -20.93
C ALA A 233 -7.13 -7.50 -20.97
N ASP A 234 -7.58 -8.63 -20.42
CA ASP A 234 -8.93 -9.17 -20.65
C ASP A 234 -9.57 -9.88 -19.44
N GLY A 235 -8.90 -9.92 -18.28
CA GLY A 235 -9.49 -10.51 -17.08
C GLY A 235 -9.41 -12.04 -17.01
N LYS A 236 -8.71 -12.70 -17.94
CA LYS A 236 -8.55 -14.16 -17.89
C LYS A 236 -7.73 -14.59 -16.68
N LEU A 237 -8.24 -15.56 -15.90
CA LEU A 237 -7.46 -16.17 -14.83
C LEU A 237 -6.23 -16.89 -15.40
N LEU A 238 -5.04 -16.54 -14.92
CA LEU A 238 -3.77 -17.17 -15.33
C LEU A 238 -3.39 -18.29 -14.37
N TRP A 239 -3.41 -17.98 -13.08
CA TRP A 239 -3.07 -18.93 -12.03
C TRP A 239 -3.77 -18.57 -10.73
N GLN A 240 -3.92 -19.56 -9.87
CA GLN A 240 -4.51 -19.44 -8.55
C GLN A 240 -3.82 -20.39 -7.59
N ILE A 241 -3.39 -19.89 -6.43
CA ILE A 241 -2.96 -20.73 -5.33
C ILE A 241 -3.90 -20.55 -4.14
N LYS A 242 -4.29 -21.67 -3.52
CA LYS A 242 -5.09 -21.64 -2.31
C LYS A 242 -4.27 -21.04 -1.16
N HIS A 243 -4.84 -20.03 -0.51
CA HIS A 243 -4.26 -19.33 0.63
C HIS A 243 -5.38 -18.99 1.62
N LYS A 244 -5.69 -19.96 2.49
CA LYS A 244 -6.76 -19.85 3.49
C LYS A 244 -6.20 -19.33 4.81
N THR A 245 -7.02 -18.56 5.50
CA THR A 245 -6.73 -18.08 6.85
C THR A 245 -7.91 -18.43 7.76
N PRO A 246 -7.74 -18.41 9.09
CA PRO A 246 -8.83 -18.70 10.02
C PRO A 246 -10.03 -17.74 9.91
N TYR A 247 -9.84 -16.56 9.31
CA TYR A 247 -10.84 -15.47 9.30
C TYR A 247 -11.12 -14.89 7.92
N ASP A 248 -10.75 -15.59 6.84
CA ASP A 248 -10.81 -15.07 5.45
C ASP A 248 -10.07 -13.70 5.30
N GLU A 249 -9.08 -13.46 6.15
CA GLU A 249 -8.37 -12.18 6.31
C GLU A 249 -7.05 -12.16 5.55
N ASN A 250 -7.14 -11.97 4.24
CA ASN A 250 -5.98 -11.71 3.37
C ASN A 250 -5.85 -10.20 3.13
N ILE A 251 -5.02 -9.51 3.92
CA ILE A 251 -4.95 -8.03 3.95
C ILE A 251 -3.77 -7.46 3.17
N MET A 252 -2.68 -8.20 3.08
CA MET A 252 -1.45 -7.65 2.53
C MET A 252 -1.60 -7.34 1.03
N MET A 253 -0.83 -6.36 0.57
CA MET A 253 -0.58 -6.20 -0.85
C MET A 253 0.56 -7.16 -1.24
N PRO A 254 0.44 -7.92 -2.35
CA PRO A 254 1.53 -8.77 -2.81
C PRO A 254 2.79 -7.94 -3.10
N LEU A 255 3.96 -8.55 -2.90
CA LEU A 255 5.25 -7.98 -3.27
C LEU A 255 5.75 -8.67 -4.53
N PHE A 256 6.15 -7.90 -5.54
CA PHE A 256 6.77 -8.43 -6.76
C PHE A 256 8.25 -8.03 -6.81
N HIS A 257 9.11 -8.98 -7.16
CA HIS A 257 10.52 -8.72 -7.41
C HIS A 257 11.09 -9.81 -8.32
N GLU A 258 11.74 -9.41 -9.41
CA GLU A 258 12.50 -10.28 -10.33
C GLU A 258 11.78 -11.58 -10.72
N GLY A 259 10.57 -11.47 -11.27
CA GLY A 259 9.80 -12.64 -11.73
C GLY A 259 9.18 -13.48 -10.61
N HIS A 260 9.23 -13.00 -9.37
CA HIS A 260 8.64 -13.68 -8.22
C HIS A 260 7.60 -12.80 -7.54
N VAL A 261 6.57 -13.46 -6.99
CA VAL A 261 5.54 -12.85 -6.16
C VAL A 261 5.64 -13.42 -4.75
N LEU A 262 5.70 -12.55 -3.75
CA LEU A 262 5.60 -12.91 -2.35
C LEU A 262 4.26 -12.45 -1.79
N PHE A 263 3.60 -13.32 -1.03
CA PHE A 263 2.40 -12.96 -0.28
C PHE A 263 2.51 -13.48 1.14
N SER A 264 2.17 -12.64 2.12
CA SER A 264 2.24 -12.93 3.54
C SER A 264 0.91 -12.63 4.20
N THR A 265 0.54 -13.47 5.16
CA THR A 265 -0.65 -13.29 5.97
C THR A 265 -0.37 -13.61 7.43
N GLY A 266 -1.06 -12.91 8.32
CA GLY A 266 -1.01 -13.09 9.75
C GLY A 266 -1.65 -14.40 10.21
N HIS A 267 -1.87 -14.52 11.52
CA HIS A 267 -2.55 -15.68 12.14
C HIS A 267 -1.82 -17.01 11.97
N ARG A 268 -0.47 -16.97 11.98
CA ARG A 268 0.43 -18.14 11.85
C ARG A 268 0.44 -18.75 10.46
N VAL A 269 -0.07 -18.05 9.44
CA VAL A 269 -0.06 -18.53 8.05
C VAL A 269 1.31 -18.29 7.42
N GLY A 270 1.92 -17.12 7.67
CA GLY A 270 3.24 -16.79 7.17
C GLY A 270 3.23 -16.35 5.70
N ALA A 271 4.40 -16.49 5.05
CA ALA A 271 4.61 -16.08 3.67
C ALA A 271 4.84 -17.24 2.71
N VAL A 272 4.52 -17.00 1.44
CA VAL A 272 4.80 -17.86 0.30
C VAL A 272 5.45 -17.03 -0.81
N ARG A 273 6.59 -17.51 -1.33
CA ARG A 273 7.23 -16.95 -2.55
C ARG A 273 6.91 -17.87 -3.72
N LEU A 274 6.43 -17.26 -4.79
CA LEU A 274 6.07 -17.91 -6.04
C LEU A 274 7.00 -17.45 -7.14
N LYS A 275 7.44 -18.37 -8.00
CA LYS A 275 8.10 -18.05 -9.26
C LYS A 275 7.06 -18.02 -10.38
N LEU A 276 7.05 -16.94 -11.16
CA LEU A 276 6.19 -16.82 -12.34
C LEU A 276 6.85 -17.50 -13.54
N ASN A 277 6.17 -18.48 -14.13
CA ASN A 277 6.64 -19.18 -15.33
C ASN A 277 5.81 -18.73 -16.53
N VAL A 278 6.27 -17.66 -17.19
CA VAL A 278 5.56 -17.03 -18.32
C VAL A 278 5.91 -17.71 -19.63
N GLN A 279 4.88 -18.04 -20.41
CA GLN A 279 4.98 -18.60 -21.76
C GLN A 279 3.99 -17.87 -22.67
N GLY A 280 4.47 -16.87 -23.41
CA GLY A 280 3.62 -16.00 -24.22
C GLY A 280 2.58 -15.27 -23.36
N GLN A 281 1.30 -15.57 -23.58
CA GLN A 281 0.16 -14.96 -22.85
C GLN A 281 -0.39 -15.84 -21.71
N ALA A 282 0.32 -16.92 -21.35
CA ALA A 282 0.01 -17.79 -20.23
C ALA A 282 1.07 -17.68 -19.13
N CYS A 283 0.69 -18.01 -17.90
CA CYS A 283 1.60 -18.04 -16.76
C CYS A 283 1.19 -19.15 -15.79
N ALA A 284 2.13 -20.02 -15.44
CA ALA A 284 2.01 -20.91 -14.29
C ALA A 284 2.82 -20.36 -13.11
N VAL A 285 2.67 -20.96 -11.93
CA VAL A 285 3.47 -20.59 -10.75
C VAL A 285 3.99 -21.81 -10.02
N ASP A 286 5.24 -21.72 -9.56
CA ASP A 286 5.86 -22.69 -8.67
C ASP A 286 6.03 -22.08 -7.29
N VAL A 287 5.71 -22.86 -6.24
CA VAL A 287 6.06 -22.47 -4.86
C VAL A 287 7.56 -22.69 -4.68
N VAL A 288 8.30 -21.60 -4.47
CA VAL A 288 9.75 -21.65 -4.22
C VAL A 288 10.01 -22.01 -2.76
N TRP A 289 9.35 -21.29 -1.84
CA TRP A 289 9.44 -21.57 -0.41
C TRP A 289 8.23 -21.03 0.35
N ARG A 290 8.08 -21.51 1.58
CA ARG A 290 7.13 -20.98 2.58
C ARG A 290 7.88 -20.68 3.87
N ASN A 291 7.54 -19.57 4.52
CA ASN A 291 8.11 -19.21 5.82
C ASN A 291 6.99 -18.80 6.81
N PRO A 292 6.73 -19.59 7.86
CA PRO A 292 5.70 -19.28 8.86
C PRO A 292 6.07 -18.12 9.81
N ASP A 293 7.32 -17.66 9.83
CA ASP A 293 7.77 -16.56 10.69
C ASP A 293 7.52 -15.18 10.05
N LEU A 294 7.44 -15.11 8.72
CA LEU A 294 6.99 -13.93 7.96
C LEU A 294 5.46 -13.81 8.01
N ASP A 295 4.93 -13.66 9.22
CA ASP A 295 3.51 -13.73 9.60
C ASP A 295 2.88 -12.33 9.70
N ASN A 296 2.90 -11.56 8.61
CA ASN A 296 2.44 -10.17 8.62
C ASN A 296 0.92 -10.08 8.53
N HIS A 297 0.30 -9.35 9.46
CA HIS A 297 -1.13 -9.08 9.44
C HIS A 297 -1.56 -8.02 8.41
N HIS A 298 -1.10 -6.76 8.54
CA HIS A 298 -1.45 -5.64 7.64
C HIS A 298 -0.38 -4.53 7.59
N GLY A 299 0.86 -4.85 7.96
CA GLY A 299 1.95 -3.90 8.20
C GLY A 299 2.87 -3.63 7.03
N GLY A 300 2.78 -4.40 5.94
CA GLY A 300 3.72 -4.29 4.82
C GLY A 300 5.00 -5.10 5.01
N LEU A 301 5.67 -5.38 3.89
CA LEU A 301 6.96 -6.05 3.79
C LEU A 301 7.89 -5.14 3.00
N ILE A 302 9.10 -4.91 3.50
CA ILE A 302 10.14 -4.18 2.77
C ILE A 302 11.19 -5.17 2.32
N LEU A 303 11.44 -5.24 1.00
CA LEU A 303 12.56 -5.97 0.42
C LEU A 303 13.72 -4.99 0.22
N HIS A 304 14.83 -5.20 0.92
CA HIS A 304 16.02 -4.36 0.81
C HIS A 304 17.28 -5.21 1.00
N GLY A 305 18.28 -5.04 0.13
CA GLY A 305 19.56 -5.75 0.24
C GLY A 305 19.42 -7.28 0.27
N GLY A 306 18.48 -7.86 -0.51
CA GLY A 306 18.22 -9.30 -0.53
C GLY A 306 17.49 -9.85 0.70
N HIS A 307 16.97 -8.98 1.58
CA HIS A 307 16.30 -9.37 2.81
C HIS A 307 14.92 -8.72 2.94
N LEU A 308 13.98 -9.47 3.51
CA LEU A 308 12.63 -9.05 3.82
C LEU A 308 12.56 -8.60 5.28
N TYR A 309 11.97 -7.43 5.51
CA TYR A 309 11.74 -6.87 6.84
C TYR A 309 10.25 -6.66 7.08
N THR A 310 9.75 -7.11 8.23
CA THR A 310 8.32 -7.06 8.54
C THR A 310 8.01 -7.13 10.03
N TYR A 311 6.89 -6.52 10.43
CA TYR A 311 6.21 -6.94 11.66
C TYR A 311 5.54 -8.31 11.47
N SER A 312 5.43 -9.09 12.55
CA SER A 312 4.80 -10.42 12.58
C SER A 312 3.76 -10.50 13.71
N HIS A 313 2.70 -11.31 13.51
CA HIS A 313 1.51 -11.35 14.37
C HIS A 313 1.48 -12.50 15.38
N GLY A 314 1.14 -13.70 14.94
CA GLY A 314 0.42 -14.70 15.73
C GLY A 314 1.28 -15.78 16.38
N LYS A 315 2.42 -16.17 15.80
CA LYS A 315 3.21 -17.31 16.33
C LYS A 315 3.84 -17.03 17.71
N TYR A 316 4.09 -15.77 18.05
CA TYR A 316 4.75 -15.38 19.31
C TYR A 316 4.15 -14.13 20.00
N LYS A 317 2.91 -13.76 19.64
CA LYS A 317 2.26 -12.51 20.12
C LYS A 317 3.15 -11.28 19.88
N TRP A 318 3.30 -10.94 18.59
CA TRP A 318 3.99 -9.75 18.06
C TRP A 318 5.52 -9.83 17.97
N GLY A 319 6.07 -9.49 16.80
CA GLY A 319 7.51 -9.42 16.60
C GLY A 319 7.93 -8.61 15.37
N PHE A 320 9.23 -8.44 15.21
CA PHE A 320 9.87 -7.96 13.99
C PHE A 320 10.76 -9.08 13.45
N THR A 321 10.63 -9.35 12.16
CA THR A 321 11.25 -10.51 11.50
C THR A 321 12.05 -10.04 10.29
N CYS A 322 13.25 -10.61 10.14
CA CYS A 322 14.05 -10.52 8.94
C CYS A 322 14.24 -11.92 8.34
N ALA A 323 14.14 -12.02 7.03
CA ALA A 323 14.41 -13.26 6.31
C ALA A 323 15.12 -12.99 4.98
N GLU A 324 15.95 -13.93 4.55
CA GLU A 324 16.56 -13.92 3.21
C GLU A 324 15.48 -14.06 2.13
N TRP A 325 15.55 -13.24 1.09
CA TRP A 325 14.65 -13.31 -0.05
C TRP A 325 14.81 -14.63 -0.82
N GLU A 326 16.05 -15.05 -1.05
CA GLU A 326 16.32 -16.21 -1.89
C GLU A 326 15.87 -17.52 -1.25
N SER A 327 16.36 -17.80 -0.04
CA SER A 327 16.09 -19.05 0.67
C SER A 327 14.79 -19.04 1.47
N GLY A 328 14.25 -17.85 1.78
CA GLY A 328 13.16 -17.70 2.73
C GLY A 328 13.57 -17.93 4.19
N LYS A 329 14.85 -18.15 4.48
CA LYS A 329 15.36 -18.43 5.83
C LYS A 329 15.26 -17.19 6.71
N THR A 330 14.64 -17.33 7.88
CA THR A 330 14.63 -16.28 8.91
C THR A 330 16.06 -16.06 9.43
N THR A 331 16.58 -14.84 9.33
CA THR A 331 17.92 -14.49 9.82
C THR A 331 17.88 -14.01 11.26
N PHE A 332 16.87 -13.21 11.63
CA PHE A 332 16.55 -12.93 13.02
C PHE A 332 15.06 -12.69 13.20
N ARG A 333 14.62 -12.83 14.44
CA ARG A 333 13.29 -12.45 14.89
C ARG A 333 13.36 -11.99 16.33
N VAL A 334 12.76 -10.83 16.61
CA VAL A 334 12.69 -10.26 17.96
C VAL A 334 11.24 -9.99 18.33
N ARG A 335 10.91 -10.12 19.61
CA ARG A 335 9.59 -9.74 20.12
C ARG A 335 9.44 -8.23 20.12
N THR A 336 8.27 -7.75 19.73
CA THR A 336 7.90 -6.32 19.82
C THR A 336 6.69 -6.17 20.73
N PRO A 337 6.41 -4.96 21.25
CA PRO A 337 5.22 -4.74 22.06
C PRO A 337 3.91 -5.00 21.30
N THR A 338 3.88 -4.69 20.00
CA THR A 338 2.75 -4.86 19.07
C THR A 338 3.22 -5.09 17.64
N LYS A 339 2.28 -5.39 16.71
CA LYS A 339 2.55 -5.28 15.26
C LYS A 339 2.62 -3.80 14.86
N GLY A 340 2.86 -3.53 13.59
CA GLY A 340 2.96 -2.18 13.08
C GLY A 340 2.93 -2.13 11.56
N ALA A 341 3.03 -0.92 11.02
CA ALA A 341 3.18 -0.63 9.60
C ALA A 341 4.58 -0.08 9.30
N LEU A 342 5.06 -0.31 8.09
CA LEU A 342 6.39 0.10 7.63
C LEU A 342 6.29 1.13 6.50
N THR A 343 7.36 1.87 6.26
CA THR A 343 7.71 2.45 4.96
C THR A 343 9.23 2.53 4.87
N TYR A 344 9.79 2.63 3.68
CA TYR A 344 11.23 2.75 3.48
C TYR A 344 11.57 4.07 2.80
N ALA A 345 12.63 4.74 3.24
CA ALA A 345 13.19 5.89 2.54
C ALA A 345 14.66 6.07 2.93
N ASP A 346 15.49 6.49 1.98
CA ASP A 346 16.89 6.89 2.19
C ASP A 346 17.71 5.95 3.12
N GLY A 347 17.72 4.65 2.82
CA GLY A 347 18.51 3.69 3.60
C GLY A 347 17.93 3.37 4.99
N ARG A 348 16.70 3.77 5.31
CA ARG A 348 16.06 3.55 6.61
C ARG A 348 14.67 2.95 6.48
N ILE A 349 14.29 2.14 7.48
CA ILE A 349 12.93 1.64 7.64
C ILE A 349 12.24 2.47 8.73
N TYR A 350 11.11 3.06 8.36
CA TYR A 350 10.22 3.84 9.21
C TYR A 350 9.14 2.90 9.74
N ALA A 351 9.23 2.53 11.01
CA ALA A 351 8.39 1.50 11.62
C ALA A 351 7.45 2.10 12.67
N LEU A 352 6.16 2.15 12.35
CA LEU A 352 5.08 2.62 13.22
C LEU A 352 4.40 1.43 13.89
N ASP A 353 4.53 1.31 15.21
CA ASP A 353 3.79 0.30 15.98
C ASP A 353 2.38 0.78 16.35
N GLU A 354 1.46 -0.17 16.62
CA GLU A 354 0.05 0.13 16.87
C GLU A 354 -0.20 1.05 18.08
N ARG A 355 0.79 1.21 18.97
CA ARG A 355 0.70 1.96 20.23
C ARG A 355 1.33 3.33 20.15
N ARG A 356 1.49 3.89 18.94
CA ARG A 356 2.00 5.24 18.64
C ARG A 356 3.53 5.36 18.64
N GLY A 357 4.27 4.26 18.80
CA GLY A 357 5.72 4.27 18.73
C GLY A 357 6.20 4.34 17.28
N MET A 358 6.91 5.40 16.92
CA MET A 358 7.54 5.56 15.61
C MET A 358 9.04 5.36 15.76
N ARG A 359 9.60 4.39 15.02
CA ARG A 359 11.03 4.05 15.05
C ARG A 359 11.67 4.27 13.69
N LEU A 360 12.88 4.81 13.69
CA LEU A 360 13.77 4.82 12.54
C LEU A 360 14.74 3.65 12.71
N LEU A 361 14.72 2.71 11.78
CA LEU A 361 15.54 1.51 11.82
C LEU A 361 16.60 1.57 10.74
N ARG A 362 17.81 1.13 11.08
CA ARG A 362 18.80 0.76 10.08
C ARG A 362 18.52 -0.69 9.64
N PRO A 363 18.38 -0.99 8.35
CA PRO A 363 18.30 -2.37 7.88
C PRO A 363 19.52 -3.16 8.37
N ASN A 364 19.27 -4.24 9.11
CA ASN A 364 20.30 -5.09 9.68
C ASN A 364 19.80 -6.53 9.68
N THR A 365 20.62 -7.51 9.31
CA THR A 365 20.19 -8.90 9.11
C THR A 365 20.33 -9.77 10.35
N ALA A 366 20.91 -9.26 11.44
CA ALA A 366 21.16 -10.00 12.68
C ALA A 366 20.34 -9.49 13.88
N LYS A 367 19.90 -8.23 13.86
CA LYS A 367 19.15 -7.60 14.96
C LYS A 367 18.19 -6.52 14.48
N LEU A 368 17.24 -6.13 15.34
CA LEU A 368 16.45 -4.92 15.17
C LEU A 368 17.30 -3.70 15.57
N ASP A 369 17.87 -3.00 14.59
CA ASP A 369 18.77 -1.88 14.81
C ASP A 369 18.01 -0.55 14.83
N VAL A 370 17.47 -0.19 16.01
CA VAL A 370 16.76 1.08 16.24
C VAL A 370 17.78 2.22 16.33
N VAL A 371 17.66 3.21 15.45
CA VAL A 371 18.54 4.39 15.41
C VAL A 371 18.00 5.53 16.27
N SER A 372 16.70 5.79 16.15
CA SER A 372 15.97 6.78 16.95
C SER A 372 14.50 6.42 17.00
N GLU A 373 13.79 6.93 18.00
CA GLU A 373 12.36 6.73 18.15
C GLU A 373 11.69 7.91 18.83
N PHE A 374 10.38 8.04 18.61
CA PHE A 374 9.52 8.97 19.33
C PHE A 374 8.10 8.43 19.40
N GLU A 375 7.27 9.00 20.28
CA GLU A 375 5.84 8.72 20.30
C GLU A 375 5.07 9.82 19.57
N ILE A 376 4.15 9.44 18.68
CA ILE A 376 3.21 10.41 18.13
C ILE A 376 2.22 10.90 19.21
N PRO A 377 1.68 12.13 19.09
CA PRO A 377 0.77 12.70 20.09
C PRO A 377 -0.43 11.82 20.43
N ARG A 378 -0.88 11.88 21.68
CA ARG A 378 -2.14 11.26 22.12
C ARG A 378 -3.33 12.01 21.53
N GLY A 379 -4.45 11.31 21.37
CA GLY A 379 -5.74 11.90 20.96
C GLY A 379 -6.50 11.06 19.95
N GLY A 380 -5.79 10.37 19.05
CA GLY A 380 -6.41 9.43 18.12
C GLY A 380 -7.00 8.22 18.84
N LYS A 381 -8.16 7.75 18.36
CA LYS A 381 -8.86 6.58 18.91
C LYS A 381 -8.33 5.30 18.29
N GLY A 382 -8.14 4.28 19.11
CA GLY A 382 -7.76 2.94 18.64
C GLY A 382 -6.31 2.85 18.16
N PRO A 383 -5.97 1.75 17.45
CA PRO A 383 -4.60 1.49 17.02
C PRO A 383 -4.18 2.35 15.82
N THR A 384 -2.87 2.50 15.66
CA THR A 384 -2.25 3.17 14.49
C THR A 384 -1.96 2.13 13.40
N TRP A 385 -2.86 2.00 12.44
CA TRP A 385 -2.73 1.05 11.32
C TRP A 385 -2.45 1.70 9.97
N ALA A 386 -2.61 3.01 9.86
CA ALA A 386 -2.26 3.73 8.65
C ALA A 386 -0.74 3.64 8.43
N HIS A 387 -0.34 3.25 7.23
CA HIS A 387 1.07 3.20 6.87
C HIS A 387 1.63 4.63 6.84
N PRO A 388 2.80 4.86 7.48
CA PRO A 388 3.49 6.14 7.37
C PRO A 388 3.88 6.41 5.90
N VAL A 389 3.92 7.69 5.52
CA VAL A 389 4.30 8.12 4.17
C VAL A 389 5.48 9.08 4.27
N VAL A 390 6.52 8.83 3.47
CA VAL A 390 7.69 9.72 3.34
C VAL A 390 7.67 10.35 1.96
N CYS A 391 7.42 11.67 1.92
CA CYS A 391 7.29 12.42 0.68
C CYS A 391 7.56 13.93 0.88
N GLY A 392 8.31 14.56 0.00
CA GLY A 392 8.69 15.97 0.01
C GLY A 392 9.51 16.37 1.22
N GLY A 393 10.46 15.53 1.67
CA GLY A 393 11.25 15.76 2.88
C GLY A 393 10.43 15.69 4.17
N ARG A 394 9.23 15.09 4.11
CA ARG A 394 8.29 15.04 5.23
C ARG A 394 7.85 13.62 5.52
N LEU A 395 7.65 13.34 6.82
CA LEU A 395 7.03 12.14 7.32
C LEU A 395 5.58 12.44 7.72
N TYR A 396 4.64 11.76 7.09
CA TYR A 396 3.21 11.85 7.37
C TYR A 396 2.75 10.63 8.15
N ILE A 397 2.15 10.86 9.32
CA ILE A 397 1.63 9.79 10.18
C ILE A 397 0.17 10.07 10.50
N ARG A 398 -0.71 9.14 10.15
CA ARG A 398 -2.13 9.24 10.46
C ARG A 398 -2.49 8.40 11.70
N HIS A 399 -3.27 8.99 12.59
CA HIS A 399 -3.89 8.28 13.71
C HIS A 399 -5.35 8.71 13.86
N SER A 400 -6.28 7.87 13.39
CA SER A 400 -7.71 8.16 13.45
C SER A 400 -8.04 9.50 12.77
N ASP A 401 -8.45 10.49 13.56
CA ASP A 401 -8.94 11.81 13.12
C ASP A 401 -7.79 12.82 12.93
N PHE A 402 -6.55 12.39 13.14
CA PHE A 402 -5.37 13.23 13.10
C PHE A 402 -4.42 12.80 11.99
N LEU A 403 -3.82 13.79 11.32
CA LEU A 403 -2.67 13.63 10.45
C LEU A 403 -1.56 14.55 10.95
N TYR A 404 -0.40 13.97 11.24
CA TYR A 404 0.79 14.70 11.66
C TYR A 404 1.78 14.76 10.51
N ALA A 405 2.37 15.93 10.26
CA ALA A 405 3.49 16.07 9.34
C ALA A 405 4.74 16.50 10.12
N TYR A 406 5.84 15.81 9.87
CA TYR A 406 7.14 16.09 10.47
C TYR A 406 8.16 16.41 9.39
N ASP A 407 9.04 17.36 9.66
CA ASP A 407 10.20 17.67 8.82
C ASP A 407 11.31 16.64 9.08
N ILE A 408 11.70 15.95 8.03
CA ILE A 408 12.76 14.93 8.08
C ILE A 408 13.83 15.19 7.01
N ALA A 409 13.88 16.37 6.42
CA ALA A 409 14.96 16.74 5.52
C ALA A 409 16.26 16.95 6.31
N ALA A 410 17.37 16.37 5.84
CA ALA A 410 18.71 16.76 6.27
C ALA A 410 19.02 18.09 5.58
N ARG A 411 19.32 19.11 6.38
CA ARG A 411 19.60 20.47 5.90
C ARG A 411 20.89 20.55 5.10
#